data_AF-K2PP89-F1
#
_entry.id   AF-K2PP89-F1
#
_cell.length_a   1.000
_cell.length_b   1.000
_cell.length_c   1.000
_cell.angle_alpha   90.00
_cell.angle_beta   90.00
_cell.angle_gamma   90.00
#
_symmetry.space_group_name_H-M   'P 1'
#
loop_
_entity.id
_entity.type
_entity.pdbx_description
1 polymer ?
#
loop_
_entity_poly.entity_id
_entity_poly.type
_entity_poly.pdbx_seq_one_letter_code
_entity_poly.pdbx_strand_id
1 'polypeptide(L)'
;MEIDIPDVVEILELRTEDLPDSWDAKPPSLETQFIGDDFVRDNEAAVLKVPSSIVPPEYNYLINPNHPQAKKIKVISTKKLTFDSRFKQVE
;
A
#
# COMPACT_ATOMS: atom_id res chain seq x y z
N MET A 1 -4.56 4.31 13.09
CA MET A 1 -5.82 4.05 12.36
C MET A 1 -5.84 2.57 12.06
N GLU A 2 -7.00 1.95 12.11
CA GLU A 2 -7.19 0.54 11.81
C GLU A 2 -8.22 0.43 10.68
N ILE A 3 -7.86 -0.35 9.66
CA ILE A 3 -8.65 -0.53 8.44
C ILE A 3 -9.03 -2.01 8.37
N ASP A 4 -10.33 -2.26 8.22
CA ASP A 4 -10.91 -3.57 7.96
C ASP A 4 -11.09 -3.75 6.45
N ILE A 5 -10.44 -4.78 5.90
CA ILE A 5 -10.61 -5.24 4.52
C ILE A 5 -11.30 -6.60 4.62
N PRO A 6 -12.61 -6.69 4.31
CA PRO A 6 -13.32 -7.96 4.39
C PRO A 6 -12.74 -9.01 3.43
N ASP A 7 -12.74 -10.29 3.81
CA ASP A 7 -12.24 -11.41 2.99
C ASP A 7 -12.89 -11.53 1.59
N VAL A 8 -14.06 -10.91 1.41
CA VAL A 8 -14.77 -10.85 0.12
C VAL A 8 -14.19 -9.81 -0.85
N VAL A 9 -13.24 -8.98 -0.40
CA VAL A 9 -12.51 -8.03 -1.24
C VAL A 9 -11.28 -8.73 -1.77
N GLU A 10 -11.17 -8.80 -3.09
CA GLU A 10 -10.01 -9.40 -3.73
C GLU A 10 -8.76 -8.55 -3.50
N ILE A 11 -7.67 -9.23 -3.14
CA ILE A 11 -6.34 -8.65 -2.95
C ILE A 11 -5.40 -9.27 -3.97
N LEU A 12 -4.88 -8.47 -4.88
CA LEU A 12 -3.78 -8.88 -5.75
C LEU A 12 -2.47 -8.84 -4.96
N GLU A 13 -1.56 -9.75 -5.25
CA GLU A 13 -0.24 -9.81 -4.63
C GLU A 13 0.84 -9.58 -5.67
N LEU A 14 1.65 -8.54 -5.45
CA LEU A 14 2.87 -8.28 -6.19
C LEU A 14 4.03 -8.88 -5.40
N ARG A 15 4.72 -9.87 -5.96
CA ARG A 15 5.83 -10.54 -5.27
C ARG A 15 7.13 -9.84 -5.61
N THR A 16 8.14 -10.00 -4.77
CA THR A 16 9.47 -9.40 -5.01
C THR A 16 10.10 -9.88 -6.33
N GLU A 17 9.81 -11.11 -6.75
CA GLU A 17 10.25 -11.66 -8.04
C GLU A 17 9.56 -11.03 -9.27
N ASP A 18 8.41 -10.37 -9.06
CA ASP A 18 7.67 -9.66 -10.10
C ASP A 18 8.12 -8.19 -10.20
N LEU A 19 9.06 -7.75 -9.34
CA LEU A 19 9.56 -6.38 -9.28
C LEU A 19 10.91 -6.23 -10.01
N PRO A 20 11.21 -5.03 -10.55
CA PRO A 20 12.52 -4.73 -11.13
C PRO A 20 13.67 -4.88 -10.12
N ASP A 21 14.88 -5.17 -10.58
CA ASP A 21 16.08 -5.40 -9.73
C ASP A 21 16.39 -4.26 -8.74
N SER A 22 15.91 -3.04 -8.99
CA SER A 22 16.14 -1.84 -8.17
C SER A 22 14.85 -1.20 -7.62
N TRP A 23 13.80 -2.00 -7.46
CA TRP A 23 12.49 -1.52 -7.00
C TRP A 23 12.54 -0.83 -5.62
N ASP A 24 13.48 -1.19 -4.76
CA ASP A 24 13.64 -0.69 -3.39
C ASP A 24 14.66 0.47 -3.28
N ALA A 25 15.09 1.03 -4.42
CA ALA A 25 16.03 2.12 -4.48
C ALA A 25 15.57 3.36 -3.68
N LYS A 26 16.56 4.10 -3.16
CA LYS A 26 16.37 5.33 -2.38
C LYS A 26 17.25 6.43 -2.99
N PRO A 27 16.69 7.38 -3.78
CA PRO A 27 15.26 7.63 -4.01
C PRO A 27 14.56 6.57 -4.88
N PRO A 28 13.22 6.45 -4.80
CA PRO A 28 12.45 5.47 -5.59
C PRO A 28 12.62 5.70 -7.10
N SER A 29 12.64 4.61 -7.87
CA SER A 29 12.63 4.65 -9.33
C SER A 29 11.23 5.01 -9.89
N LEU A 30 11.17 5.32 -11.18
CA LEU A 30 9.88 5.51 -11.88
C LEU A 30 9.15 4.18 -12.13
N GLU A 31 9.86 3.07 -12.14
CA GLU A 31 9.29 1.77 -12.50
C GLU A 31 8.22 1.32 -11.51
N THR A 32 8.47 1.49 -10.20
CA THR A 32 7.45 1.17 -9.17
C THR A 32 6.26 2.12 -9.21
N GLN A 33 6.44 3.35 -9.70
CA GLN A 33 5.33 4.29 -9.91
C GLN A 33 4.46 3.84 -11.08
N PHE A 34 5.04 3.40 -12.20
CA PHE A 34 4.27 2.86 -13.32
C PHE A 34 3.46 1.61 -12.93
N ILE A 35 4.02 0.72 -12.10
CA ILE A 35 3.27 -0.43 -11.57
C ILE A 35 2.05 0.04 -10.75
N GLY A 36 2.22 1.07 -9.92
CA GLY A 36 1.11 1.66 -9.16
C GLY A 36 0.07 2.36 -10.05
N ASP A 37 0.52 3.07 -11.08
CA ASP A 37 -0.34 3.74 -12.06
C ASP A 37 -1.17 2.71 -12.84
N ASP A 38 -0.54 1.63 -13.29
CA ASP A 38 -1.19 0.54 -14.00
C ASP A 38 -2.24 -0.13 -13.10
N PHE A 39 -1.92 -0.43 -11.83
CA PHE A 39 -2.87 -0.97 -10.87
C PHE A 39 -4.12 -0.07 -10.70
N VAL A 40 -3.93 1.24 -10.60
CA VAL A 40 -5.06 2.18 -10.44
C VAL A 40 -5.87 2.30 -11.73
N ARG A 41 -5.19 2.37 -12.89
CA ARG A 41 -5.82 2.53 -14.21
C ARG A 41 -6.62 1.30 -14.61
N ASP A 42 -6.02 0.12 -14.47
CA ASP A 42 -6.59 -1.14 -14.94
C ASP A 42 -7.76 -1.56 -14.03
N ASN A 43 -7.73 -1.14 -12.76
CA ASN A 43 -8.85 -1.22 -11.82
C ASN A 43 -9.41 -2.65 -11.71
N GLU A 44 -8.54 -3.65 -11.75
CA GLU A 44 -8.88 -5.08 -11.69
C GLU A 44 -9.19 -5.54 -10.26
N ALA A 45 -8.58 -4.90 -9.25
CA ALA A 45 -8.81 -5.20 -7.84
C ALA A 45 -8.85 -3.93 -6.99
N ALA A 46 -9.43 -4.05 -5.79
CA ALA A 46 -9.53 -2.94 -4.86
C ALA A 46 -8.25 -2.72 -4.06
N VAL A 47 -7.45 -3.78 -3.89
CA VAL A 47 -6.28 -3.80 -3.02
C VAL A 47 -5.12 -4.50 -3.72
N LEU A 48 -3.94 -3.89 -3.64
CA LEU A 48 -2.67 -4.49 -4.05
C LEU A 48 -1.77 -4.63 -2.82
N LYS A 49 -1.38 -5.87 -2.51
CA LYS A 49 -0.35 -6.20 -1.52
C LYS A 49 1.01 -6.08 -2.19
N VAL A 50 1.89 -5.26 -1.64
CA VAL A 50 3.24 -4.98 -2.16
C VAL A 50 4.30 -5.23 -1.08
N PRO A 51 5.52 -5.66 -1.42
CA PRO A 51 6.58 -5.83 -0.44
C PRO A 51 7.03 -4.49 0.15
N SER A 52 7.47 -4.49 1.41
CA SER A 52 8.03 -3.32 2.06
C SER A 52 9.51 -3.13 1.70
N SER A 53 9.88 -1.97 1.16
CA SER A 53 11.29 -1.59 0.85
C SER A 53 12.12 -1.23 2.10
N ILE A 54 11.50 -1.31 3.28
CA ILE A 54 12.14 -1.03 4.57
C ILE A 54 12.26 -2.30 5.39
N VAL A 55 11.22 -3.13 5.42
CA VAL A 55 11.16 -4.35 6.23
C VAL A 55 10.84 -5.53 5.31
N PRO A 56 11.84 -6.26 4.79
CA PRO A 56 11.66 -7.28 3.75
C PRO A 56 10.59 -8.38 4.01
N PRO A 57 10.36 -8.88 5.24
CA PRO A 57 9.29 -9.86 5.48
C PRO A 57 7.89 -9.24 5.59
N GLU A 58 7.76 -7.93 5.53
CA GLU A 58 6.49 -7.20 5.69
C GLU A 58 5.97 -6.67 4.35
N TYR A 59 4.68 -6.35 4.34
CA TYR A 59 3.97 -5.87 3.17
C TYR A 59 3.21 -4.58 3.49
N ASN A 60 3.10 -3.74 2.48
CA ASN A 60 2.15 -2.64 2.45
C ASN A 60 0.94 -3.02 1.60
N TYR A 61 -0.16 -2.33 1.82
CA TYR A 61 -1.39 -2.52 1.04
C TYR A 61 -1.79 -1.18 0.43
N LEU A 62 -1.90 -1.16 -0.90
CA LEU A 62 -2.41 -0.03 -1.66
C LEU A 62 -3.90 -0.25 -1.89
N ILE A 63 -4.73 0.74 -1.57
CA ILE A 63 -6.17 0.68 -1.80
C ILE A 63 -6.48 1.61 -2.98
N ASN A 64 -7.10 1.08 -4.04
CA ASN A 64 -7.63 1.88 -5.14
C ASN A 64 -9.07 2.34 -4.81
N PRO A 65 -9.30 3.60 -4.42
CA PRO A 65 -10.63 4.07 -4.04
C PRO A 65 -11.62 4.11 -5.22
N ASN A 66 -11.15 4.06 -6.47
CA ASN A 66 -11.99 4.06 -7.66
C ASN A 66 -12.61 2.68 -7.93
N HIS A 67 -12.08 1.62 -7.33
CA HIS A 67 -12.61 0.27 -7.51
C HIS A 67 -13.95 0.10 -6.79
N PRO A 68 -15.00 -0.50 -7.41
CA PRO A 68 -16.31 -0.64 -6.79
C PRO A 68 -16.29 -1.37 -5.43
N GLN A 69 -15.38 -2.33 -5.25
CA GLN A 69 -15.26 -3.07 -3.98
C GLN A 69 -14.58 -2.27 -2.87
N ALA A 70 -13.89 -1.15 -3.16
CA ALA A 70 -13.27 -0.31 -2.14
C ALA A 70 -14.30 0.25 -1.15
N LYS A 71 -15.56 0.38 -1.55
CA LYS A 71 -16.69 0.78 -0.69
C LYS A 71 -16.97 -0.20 0.46
N LYS A 72 -16.47 -1.44 0.37
CA LYS A 72 -16.60 -2.45 1.43
C LYS A 72 -15.53 -2.30 2.52
N ILE A 73 -14.41 -1.64 2.20
CA ILE A 73 -13.29 -1.41 3.12
C ILE A 73 -13.69 -0.30 4.10
N LYS A 74 -13.41 -0.49 5.39
CA LYS A 74 -13.84 0.43 6.45
C LYS A 74 -12.71 0.83 7.37
N VAL A 75 -12.72 2.08 7.80
CA VAL A 75 -11.95 2.49 8.97
C VAL A 75 -12.73 2.07 10.21
N ILE A 76 -12.19 1.13 10.98
CA ILE A 76 -12.85 0.60 12.18
C ILE A 76 -12.40 1.29 13.47
N SER A 77 -11.22 1.92 13.45
CA SER A 77 -10.72 2.68 14.60
C SER A 77 -9.75 3.77 14.19
N THR A 78 -9.77 4.89 14.91
CA THR A 78 -8.73 5.92 14.83
C THR A 78 -8.20 6.19 16.23
N LYS A 79 -6.87 6.28 16.34
CA LYS A 79 -6.19 6.64 17.57
C LYS A 79 -5.21 7.74 17.25
N LYS A 80 -5.19 8.77 18.09
CA LYS A 80 -4.17 9.81 18.01
C LYS A 80 -2.82 9.18 18.34
N LEU A 81 -1.89 9.24 17.40
CA LEU A 81 -0.51 8.85 17.64
C LEU A 81 0.20 9.99 18.35
N THR A 82 0.62 9.75 19.59
CA THR A 82 1.46 10.70 20.33
C THR A 82 2.90 10.31 20.08
N PHE A 83 3.62 11.14 19.33
CA PHE A 83 5.05 10.94 19.10
C PHE A 83 5.86 11.34 20.34
N ASP A 84 6.98 10.66 20.54
CA ASP A 84 8.01 11.04 21.51
C ASP A 84 8.56 12.44 21.17
N SER A 85 8.92 13.22 22.19
CA SER A 85 9.38 14.61 22.04
C SER A 85 10.67 14.76 21.21
N ARG A 86 11.43 13.69 21.00
CA ARG A 86 12.63 13.65 20.15
C ARG A 86 12.32 13.37 18.68
N PHE A 87 11.10 12.92 18.36
CA PHE A 87 10.68 12.75 16.99
C PHE A 87 10.37 14.15 16.43
N LYS A 88 11.29 14.68 15.60
CA LYS A 88 11.06 15.97 14.93
C LYS A 88 9.83 15.85 14.05
N GLN A 89 8.76 16.58 14.38
CA GLN A 89 7.69 16.83 13.44
C GLN A 89 8.29 17.73 12.36
N VAL A 90 8.50 17.17 11.17
CA VAL A 90 8.81 17.96 9.99
C VAL A 90 7.47 18.53 9.55
N GLU A 91 7.31 19.85 9.66
CA GLU A 91 6.18 20.60 9.08
C GLU A 91 6.19 20.56 7.56
#